data_AF-A0A950VT91-F1
#
_entry.id   AF-A0A950VT91-F1
#
_cell.length_a   1.000
_cell.length_b   1.000
_cell.length_c   1.000
_cell.angle_alpha   90.00
_cell.angle_beta   90.00
_cell.angle_gamma   90.00
#
_symmetry.space_group_name_H-M   'P 1'
#
loop_
_entity.id
_entity.type
_entity.pdbx_description
1 polymer ?
#
loop_
_entity_poly.entity_id
_entity_poly.type
_entity_poly.pdbx_seq_one_letter_code
_entity_poly.pdbx_strand_id
1 'polypeptide(L)' 'MNDTIKRLKAEVERRGGRIHINDNLPDEITETFLREILACPDCAPREAARPRKQSSGH' A
#
# COMPACT_ATOMS: atom_id res chain seq x y z
N MET A 1 1.88 -7.39 -15.57
CA MET A 1 2.55 -6.54 -14.56
C MET A 1 3.98 -6.20 -15.00
N ASN A 2 4.15 -5.01 -15.59
CA ASN A 2 5.45 -4.50 -16.03
C ASN A 2 6.37 -4.04 -14.88
N ASP A 3 7.60 -3.66 -15.21
CA ASP A 3 8.62 -3.22 -14.24
C ASP A 3 8.32 -1.90 -13.53
N THR A 4 7.61 -0.96 -14.18
CA THR A 4 7.12 0.28 -13.54
C THR A 4 6.18 -0.04 -12.40
N ILE A 5 5.19 -0.91 -12.62
CA ILE A 5 4.21 -1.30 -11.60
C ILE A 5 4.90 -2.00 -10.42
N LYS A 6 5.87 -2.88 -10.70
CA LYS A 6 6.68 -3.53 -9.65
C LYS A 6 7.44 -2.51 -8.80
N ARG A 7 8.06 -1.50 -9.43
CA ARG A 7 8.78 -0.42 -8.73
C ARG A 7 7.85 0.42 -7.86
N LEU A 8 6.70 0.81 -8.39
CA LEU A 8 5.70 1.60 -7.66
C LEU A 8 5.12 0.81 -6.47
N LYS A 9 4.79 -0.47 -6.65
CA LYS A 9 4.34 -1.35 -5.56
C LYS A 9 5.40 -1.47 -4.46
N ALA A 10 6.65 -1.71 -4.85
CA ALA A 10 7.76 -1.78 -3.90
C ALA A 10 7.98 -0.45 -3.15
N GLU A 11 7.72 0.68 -3.79
CA GLU A 11 7.77 1.98 -3.13
C GLU A 11 6.65 2.16 -2.11
N VAL A 12 5.42 1.76 -2.44
CA VAL A 12 4.32 1.80 -1.48
C VAL A 12 4.62 0.90 -0.28
N GLU A 13 5.12 -0.32 -0.52
CA GLU A 13 5.50 -1.26 0.54
C GLU A 13 6.65 -0.73 1.41
N ARG A 14 7.63 -0.05 0.80
CA ARG A 14 8.72 0.62 1.51
C ARG A 14 8.24 1.75 2.41
N ARG A 15 7.21 2.49 1.98
CA ARG A 15 6.56 3.51 2.82
C ARG A 15 5.71 2.89 3.93
N GLY A 16 5.55 1.56 3.94
CA GLY A 16 4.82 0.76 4.93
C GLY A 16 3.36 0.46 4.55
N GLY A 17 2.95 0.84 3.33
CA GLY A 17 1.66 0.45 2.78
C GLY A 17 1.61 -1.04 2.48
N ARG A 18 0.42 -1.64 2.48
CA ARG A 18 0.21 -3.03 2.04
C ARG A 18 -0.85 -3.04 0.97
N ILE A 19 -0.45 -3.38 -0.26
CA ILE A 19 -1.34 -3.40 -1.42
C ILE A 19 -1.35 -4.80 -2.02
N HIS A 20 -2.56 -5.32 -2.21
CA HIS A 20 -2.81 -6.48 -3.06
C HIS A 20 -3.41 -5.99 -4.37
N ILE A 21 -2.79 -6.32 -5.50
CA ILE A 21 -3.24 -5.94 -6.84
C ILE A 21 -3.83 -7.18 -7.48
N ASN A 22 -5.07 -7.08 -7.96
CA ASN A 22 -5.72 -8.17 -8.69
C ASN A 22 -5.12 -8.28 -10.10
N ASP A 23 -4.75 -9.48 -10.53
CA ASP A 23 -4.15 -9.76 -11.85
C ASP A 23 -5.07 -9.40 -13.04
N ASN A 24 -6.38 -9.21 -12.78
CA ASN A 24 -7.36 -8.84 -13.80
C ASN A 24 -7.43 -7.33 -14.11
N LEU A 25 -6.63 -6.49 -13.42
CA LEU A 25 -6.61 -5.06 -13.69
C LEU A 25 -5.63 -4.73 -14.83
N PRO A 26 -6.02 -3.86 -15.78
CA PRO A 26 -5.09 -3.36 -16.78
C PRO A 26 -3.89 -2.66 -16.12
N ASP A 27 -2.72 -2.80 -16.76
CA ASP A 27 -1.47 -2.23 -16.26
C ASP A 27 -1.58 -0.68 -16.10
N GLU A 28 -2.28 0.01 -17.00
CA GLU A 28 -2.51 1.48 -16.93
C GLU A 28 -3.28 1.91 -15.67
N ILE A 29 -4.35 1.20 -15.34
CA ILE A 29 -5.18 1.49 -14.17
C ILE A 29 -4.38 1.22 -12.90
N THR A 30 -3.65 0.11 -12.88
CA THR A 30 -2.79 -0.27 -11.77
C THR A 30 -1.69 0.76 -11.53
N GLU A 31 -1.04 1.22 -12.60
CA GLU A 31 -0.01 2.25 -12.51
C GLU A 31 -0.56 3.57 -11.97
N THR A 32 -1.70 4.02 -12.50
CA THR A 32 -2.36 5.25 -12.07
C THR A 32 -2.70 5.19 -10.57
N PHE A 33 -3.31 4.10 -10.13
CA PHE A 33 -3.68 3.91 -8.73
C PHE A 33 -2.47 3.94 -7.79
N LEU A 34 -1.36 3.27 -8.16
CA LEU A 34 -0.14 3.29 -7.33
C LEU A 34 0.49 4.68 -7.27
N ARG A 35 0.48 5.45 -8.36
CA ARG A 35 0.96 6.83 -8.38
C ARG A 35 0.13 7.73 -7.44
N GLU A 36 -1.19 7.60 -7.47
CA GLU A 36 -2.09 8.36 -6.59
C GLU A 36 -1.82 8.05 -5.11
N ILE A 37 -1.61 6.78 -4.75
CA ILE A 37 -1.27 6.41 -3.37
C ILE A 37 0.05 7.03 -2.94
N LEU A 38 1.06 7.06 -3.82
CA LEU A 38 2.37 7.66 -3.52
C LEU A 38 2.33 9.19 -3.46
N ALA A 39 1.39 9.81 -4.18
CA ALA A 39 1.17 11.25 -4.15
C ALA A 39 0.30 11.69 -2.95
N CYS A 40 -0.50 10.79 -2.39
CA CYS A 40 -1.39 11.05 -1.28
C CYS A 40 -0.61 11.15 0.06
N PRO A 41 -0.53 12.35 0.68
CA PRO A 41 0.24 12.55 1.91
C PRO A 41 -0.35 11.81 3.12
N ASP A 42 -1.67 11.60 3.15
CA ASP A 42 -2.40 10.89 4.20
C ASP A 42 -2.44 9.36 3.99
N CYS A 43 -2.11 8.89 2.78
CA CYS A 43 -2.13 7.46 2.46
C CYS A 43 -0.82 6.76 2.84
N ALA A 44 0.24 7.53 3.13
CA ALA A 44 1.43 7.01 3.78
C ALA A 44 1.04 6.53 5.19
N PRO A 45 1.46 5.33 5.62
CA PRO A 45 1.15 4.84 6.95
C PRO A 45 1.66 5.82 7.98
N ARG A 46 0.72 6.35 8.77
CA ARG A 46 1.01 6.82 10.12
C ARG A 46 1.64 5.64 10.87
N GLU A 47 2.96 5.62 11.03
CA GLU A 47 3.61 4.85 12.09
C GLU A 47 3.19 5.42 13.47
N ALA A 48 1.93 5.26 13.86
CA ALA A 48 1.41 5.81 15.13
C ALA A 48 0.10 5.18 15.63
N ALA A 49 -0.21 3.93 15.27
CA ALA A 49 -1.34 3.22 15.89
C ALA A 49 -1.00 1.77 16.22
N ARG A 50 0.01 1.57 17.07
CA ARG A 50 0.09 0.39 17.94
C ARG A 50 0.31 0.88 19.37
N PRO A 51 -0.17 0.19 20.43
CA PRO A 51 -0.92 -1.07 20.45
C PRO A 51 -2.19 -1.02 21.33
N ARG A 52 -3.22 -1.82 21.04
CA ARG A 52 -4.06 -2.36 22.13
C ARG A 52 -3.88 -3.86 22.20
N LYS A 53 -3.03 -4.27 23.15
CA LYS A 53 -3.08 -5.61 23.75
C LYS A 53 -4.55 -5.89 24.10
N GLN A 54 -5.20 -6.81 23.42
CA GLN A 54 -6.36 -7.47 23.98
C GLN A 54 -5.84 -8.49 25.00
N SER A 55 -5.67 -8.04 26.24
CA SER A 55 -5.68 -8.95 27.39
C SER A 55 -7.14 -9.33 27.58
N SER A 56 -7.52 -10.50 27.07
CA SER A 56 -8.78 -11.13 27.45
C SER A 56 -8.45 -12.08 28.60
N GLY A 57 -8.59 -11.58 29.83
CA GLY A 57 -8.68 -12.42 31.01
C GLY A 57 -10.15 -12.75 31.26
N HIS A 58 -10.48 -14.05 31.25
CA HIS A 58 -11.57 -14.63 32.03
C HIS A 58 -11.26 -16.10 32.29
#